data_AF-A0A258D9S3-F1
#
_entry.id   AF-A0A258D9S3-F1
#
_cell.length_a   1.000
_cell.length_b   1.000
_cell.length_c   1.000
_cell.angle_alpha   90.00
_cell.angle_beta   90.00
_cell.angle_gamma   90.00
#
_symmetry.space_group_name_H-M   'P 1'
#
loop_
_entity.id
_entity.type
_entity.pdbx_description
1 polymer ?
#
loop_
_entity_poly.entity_id
_entity_poly.type
_entity_poly.pdbx_seq_one_letter_code
_entity_poly.pdbx_strand_id
1 'polypeptide(L)'
;MVEAAKPLRLLAQDADDLSVLSAALQDAIAKIGDIRWDAQARTLTIACNRFRWEARKSKQGERVRSALQFGDVSSVQARNLRRDAKGAVVELLSIGFEPAEEPPAGVVILTFAGGGDMRVTVDCLDVALADVSDPWSTSRTPGHAD
;
A
#
# COMPACT_ATOMS: atom_id res chain seq x y z
N MET A 1 23.05 1.10 -21.48
CA MET A 1 22.70 1.00 -20.05
C MET A 1 21.21 1.27 -19.97
N VAL A 2 20.41 0.31 -19.50
CA VAL A 2 18.96 0.54 -19.34
C VAL A 2 18.83 1.48 -18.15
N GLU A 3 18.28 2.67 -18.36
CA GLU A 3 17.97 3.61 -17.28
C GLU A 3 16.95 2.91 -16.37
N ALA A 4 17.40 2.48 -15.19
CA ALA A 4 16.52 1.91 -14.18
C ALA A 4 15.50 2.99 -13.81
N ALA A 5 14.21 2.64 -13.81
CA ALA A 5 13.18 3.60 -13.43
C ALA A 5 13.50 4.14 -12.02
N LYS A 6 13.33 5.45 -11.83
CA LYS A 6 13.67 6.12 -10.56
C LYS A 6 12.80 5.57 -9.42
N PRO A 7 13.29 5.57 -8.16
CA PRO A 7 12.50 5.17 -7.01
C PRO A 7 11.25 6.04 -6.89
N LEU A 8 10.10 5.42 -6.67
CA LEU A 8 8.86 6.16 -6.48
C LEU A 8 8.87 6.90 -5.14
N ARG A 9 8.41 8.15 -5.19
CA ARG A 9 8.08 8.98 -4.04
C ARG A 9 6.80 9.71 -4.39
N LEU A 10 5.68 9.21 -3.91
CA LEU A 10 4.34 9.71 -4.23
C LEU A 10 3.66 10.21 -2.96
N LEU A 11 2.81 11.22 -3.13
CA LEU A 11 1.91 11.74 -2.12
C LEU A 11 0.50 11.66 -2.66
N ALA A 12 -0.47 11.39 -1.79
CA ALA A 12 -1.89 11.51 -2.11
C ALA A 12 -2.59 12.41 -1.10
N GLN A 13 -3.26 13.43 -1.61
CA GLN A 13 -4.06 14.37 -0.82
C GLN A 13 -5.53 14.39 -1.23
N ASP A 14 -5.87 13.71 -2.34
CA ASP A 14 -7.23 13.42 -2.77
C ASP A 14 -7.40 11.99 -3.30
N ALA A 15 -8.63 11.64 -3.69
CA ALA A 15 -8.97 10.30 -4.18
C ALA A 15 -8.32 9.96 -5.53
N ASP A 16 -8.06 10.96 -6.36
CA ASP A 16 -7.44 10.76 -7.68
C ASP A 16 -5.97 10.42 -7.50
N ASP A 17 -5.25 11.13 -6.64
CA ASP A 17 -3.88 10.78 -6.27
C ASP A 17 -3.83 9.37 -5.65
N LEU A 18 -4.76 9.06 -4.73
CA LEU A 18 -4.80 7.77 -4.06
C LEU A 18 -4.99 6.61 -5.06
N SER A 19 -5.71 6.84 -6.15
CA SER A 19 -5.86 5.86 -7.23
C SER A 19 -4.52 5.52 -7.89
N VAL A 20 -3.62 6.49 -8.03
CA VAL A 20 -2.26 6.29 -8.55
C VAL A 20 -1.42 5.47 -7.58
N LEU A 21 -1.50 5.76 -6.27
CA LEU A 21 -0.82 4.96 -5.24
C LEU A 21 -1.37 3.54 -5.19
N SER A 22 -2.69 3.36 -5.30
CA SER A 22 -3.34 2.05 -5.34
C SER A 22 -2.82 1.23 -6.52
N ALA A 23 -2.73 1.82 -7.72
CA ALA A 23 -2.18 1.15 -8.89
C ALA A 23 -0.69 0.80 -8.73
N ALA A 24 0.10 1.70 -8.13
CA ALA A 24 1.52 1.45 -7.86
C ALA A 24 1.76 0.33 -6.82
N LEU A 25 0.79 0.11 -5.93
CA LEU A 25 0.83 -0.88 -4.85
C LEU A 25 0.01 -2.15 -5.12
N GLN A 26 -0.59 -2.27 -6.31
CA GLN A 26 -1.30 -3.49 -6.70
C GLN A 26 -0.36 -4.69 -6.64
N ASP A 27 -0.83 -5.77 -5.98
CA ASP A 27 -0.09 -7.00 -5.71
C ASP A 27 1.18 -6.80 -4.84
N ALA A 28 1.18 -5.71 -4.06
CA ALA A 28 2.18 -5.50 -3.03
C ALA A 28 1.99 -6.53 -1.91
N ILE A 29 3.10 -7.14 -1.53
CA ILE A 29 3.13 -8.18 -0.50
C ILE A 29 3.65 -7.57 0.80
N ALA A 30 2.92 -7.72 1.88
CA ALA A 30 3.33 -7.29 3.22
C ALA A 30 3.21 -8.44 4.22
N LYS A 31 3.93 -8.32 5.35
CA LYS A 31 3.67 -9.18 6.51
C LYS A 31 2.72 -8.45 7.46
N ILE A 32 1.88 -9.19 8.19
CA ILE A 32 1.07 -8.62 9.26
C ILE A 32 1.94 -7.86 10.29
N GLY A 33 3.16 -8.34 10.57
CA GLY A 33 4.10 -7.66 11.45
C GLY A 33 4.72 -6.38 10.90
N ASP A 34 4.58 -6.12 9.60
CA ASP A 34 5.07 -4.90 8.94
C ASP A 34 4.02 -3.78 8.94
N ILE A 35 2.81 -4.02 9.47
CA ILE A 35 1.75 -3.03 9.64
C ILE A 35 1.82 -2.51 11.08
N ARG A 36 2.01 -1.20 11.24
CA ARG A 36 2.13 -0.53 12.53
C ARG A 36 1.25 0.70 12.59
N TRP A 37 0.33 0.71 13.55
CA TRP A 37 -0.45 1.89 13.90
C TRP A 37 0.10 2.48 15.19
N ASP A 38 0.47 3.75 15.13
CA ASP A 38 0.82 4.56 16.29
C ASP A 38 -0.31 5.56 16.53
N ALA A 39 -1.13 5.29 17.55
CA ALA A 39 -2.28 6.13 17.89
C ALA A 39 -1.88 7.49 18.46
N GLN A 40 -0.70 7.60 19.09
CA GLN A 40 -0.23 8.86 19.65
C GLN A 40 0.32 9.76 18.54
N ALA A 41 1.09 9.19 17.62
CA ALA A 41 1.58 9.90 16.43
C ALA A 41 0.50 10.09 15.36
N ARG A 42 -0.64 9.39 15.48
CA ARG A 42 -1.74 9.36 14.50
C ARG A 42 -1.26 8.93 13.11
N THR A 43 -0.39 7.92 13.07
CA THR A 43 0.19 7.39 11.84
C THR A 43 -0.02 5.89 11.70
N LEU A 44 -0.32 5.45 10.48
CA LEU A 44 -0.30 4.04 10.11
C LEU A 44 0.80 3.83 9.06
N THR A 45 1.75 2.94 9.33
CA THR A 45 2.83 2.59 8.41
C THR A 45 2.72 1.13 7.98
N ILE A 46 2.92 0.87 6.70
CA ILE A 46 2.95 -0.46 6.10
C ILE A 46 4.24 -0.58 5.28
N ALA A 47 5.13 -1.47 5.69
CA ALA A 47 6.27 -1.85 4.87
C ALA A 47 5.89 -3.04 3.97
N CYS A 48 6.10 -2.89 2.66
CA CYS A 48 5.64 -3.86 1.67
C CYS A 48 6.67 -4.04 0.55
N ASN A 49 6.50 -5.09 -0.24
CA ASN A 49 7.27 -5.37 -1.43
C ASN A 49 6.35 -5.22 -2.64
N ARG A 50 6.33 -4.04 -3.25
CA ARG A 50 5.49 -3.78 -4.44
C ARG A 50 6.13 -4.37 -5.69
N PHE A 51 5.30 -4.76 -6.64
CA PHE A 51 5.76 -5.08 -7.99
C PHE A 51 5.98 -3.79 -8.78
N ARG A 52 7.07 -3.70 -9.54
CA ARG A 52 7.39 -2.53 -10.36
C ARG A 52 6.75 -2.62 -11.73
N TRP A 53 5.47 -2.30 -11.80
CA TRP A 53 4.72 -2.27 -13.06
C TRP A 53 5.30 -1.31 -14.10
N GLU A 54 6.00 -0.27 -13.64
CA GLU A 54 6.67 0.72 -14.48
C GLU A 54 7.98 0.21 -15.14
N ALA A 55 8.56 -0.87 -14.63
CA ALA A 55 9.89 -1.37 -15.05
C ALA A 55 9.84 -2.41 -16.21
N ARG A 56 8.71 -2.49 -16.94
CA ARG A 56 8.39 -3.53 -17.96
C ARG A 56 9.36 -3.71 -19.16
N LYS A 57 10.53 -3.07 -19.17
CA LYS A 57 11.57 -3.25 -20.21
C LYS A 57 12.42 -4.53 -20.04
N SER A 58 12.26 -5.24 -18.92
CA SER A 58 13.01 -6.44 -18.56
C SER A 58 12.24 -7.74 -18.90
N LYS A 59 12.95 -8.82 -19.26
CA LYS A 59 12.35 -10.16 -19.44
C LYS A 59 11.81 -10.77 -18.13
N GLN A 60 12.25 -10.25 -16.98
CA GLN A 60 11.83 -10.68 -15.65
C GLN A 60 11.18 -9.50 -14.91
N GLY A 61 10.20 -9.78 -14.06
CA GLY A 61 9.60 -8.74 -13.22
C GLY A 61 10.58 -8.23 -12.16
N GLU A 62 10.27 -7.08 -11.57
CA GLU A 62 11.04 -6.50 -10.48
C GLU A 62 10.14 -6.22 -9.28
N ARG A 63 10.69 -6.37 -8.07
CA ARG A 63 10.08 -5.89 -6.83
C ARG A 63 11.02 -4.92 -6.15
N VAL A 64 10.45 -4.07 -5.31
CA VAL A 64 11.19 -3.10 -4.49
C VAL A 64 10.56 -3.03 -3.11
N ARG A 65 11.36 -2.79 -2.07
CA ARG A 65 10.87 -2.56 -0.73
C ARG A 65 10.36 -1.13 -0.68
N SER A 66 9.12 -0.96 -0.25
CA SER A 66 8.47 0.35 -0.15
C SER A 66 7.83 0.52 1.22
N ALA A 67 7.72 1.77 1.65
CA ALA A 67 6.99 2.17 2.84
C ALA A 67 5.80 3.02 2.42
N LEU A 68 4.61 2.63 2.89
CA LEU A 68 3.37 3.38 2.79
C LEU A 68 3.03 3.93 4.17
N GLN A 69 2.74 5.22 4.26
CA GLN A 69 2.34 5.87 5.50
C GLN A 69 1.07 6.67 5.30
N PHE A 70 0.13 6.54 6.23
CA PHE A 70 -1.06 7.38 6.36
C PHE A 70 -0.85 8.33 7.54
N GLY A 71 -1.07 9.62 7.31
CA GLY A 71 -1.16 10.67 8.32
C GLY A 71 -2.60 10.84 8.82
N ASP A 72 -2.74 11.63 9.88
CA ASP A 72 -4.04 12.01 10.47
C ASP A 72 -5.02 10.85 10.74
N VAL A 73 -4.45 9.70 11.13
CA VAL A 73 -5.21 8.48 11.41
C VAL A 73 -5.84 8.56 12.79
N SER A 74 -7.17 8.56 12.84
CA SER A 74 -7.96 8.55 14.07
C SER A 74 -8.32 7.14 14.53
N SER A 75 -8.50 6.17 13.61
CA SER A 75 -8.74 4.78 13.98
C SER A 75 -8.33 3.79 12.90
N VAL A 76 -7.97 2.57 13.31
CA VAL A 76 -7.69 1.45 12.40
C VAL A 76 -8.50 0.23 12.81
N GLN A 77 -9.28 -0.29 11.87
CA GLN A 77 -10.07 -1.51 12.03
C GLN A 77 -9.65 -2.52 10.98
N ALA A 78 -9.64 -3.80 11.34
CA ALA A 78 -9.25 -4.87 10.43
C ALA A 78 -10.23 -6.03 10.55
N ARG A 79 -10.62 -6.59 9.40
CA ARG A 79 -11.51 -7.75 9.31
C ARG A 79 -10.83 -8.85 8.51
N ASN A 80 -10.98 -10.09 8.98
CA ASN A 80 -10.43 -11.28 8.32
C ASN A 80 -8.90 -11.20 8.05
N LEU A 81 -8.18 -10.53 8.96
CA LEU A 81 -6.71 -10.47 9.00
C LEU A 81 -6.22 -11.08 10.31
N ARG A 82 -5.29 -12.04 10.22
CA ARG A 82 -4.71 -12.73 11.39
C ARG A 82 -3.68 -11.86 12.11
N ARG A 83 -4.14 -10.84 12.85
CA ARG A 83 -3.32 -9.79 13.49
C ARG A 83 -2.25 -10.30 14.47
N ASP A 84 -2.48 -11.48 15.05
CA ASP A 84 -1.60 -12.19 15.96
C ASP A 84 -0.49 -12.97 15.23
N ALA A 85 -0.75 -13.41 14.01
CA ALA A 85 0.21 -14.12 13.16
C ALA A 85 1.16 -13.14 12.45
N LYS A 86 2.12 -12.56 13.16
CA LYS A 86 3.06 -11.55 12.63
C LYS A 86 3.83 -11.98 11.37
N GLY A 87 4.06 -13.28 11.19
CA GLY A 87 4.70 -13.84 10.00
C GLY A 87 3.75 -14.11 8.82
N ALA A 88 2.43 -13.98 9.01
CA ALA A 88 1.45 -14.16 7.95
C ALA A 88 1.65 -13.09 6.88
N VAL A 89 1.58 -13.53 5.63
CA VAL A 89 1.74 -12.69 4.44
C VAL A 89 0.36 -12.31 3.92
N VAL A 90 0.21 -11.05 3.55
CA VAL A 90 -0.99 -10.51 2.90
C VAL A 90 -0.59 -9.87 1.58
N GLU A 91 -1.50 -9.90 0.62
CA GLU A 91 -1.35 -9.31 -0.71
C GLU A 91 -2.40 -8.22 -0.86
N LEU A 92 -1.96 -7.00 -1.13
CA LEU A 92 -2.81 -5.83 -1.29
C LEU A 92 -3.36 -5.80 -2.73
N LEU A 93 -4.68 -5.73 -2.85
CA LEU A 93 -5.38 -5.70 -4.14
C LEU A 93 -5.75 -4.28 -4.55
N SER A 94 -6.20 -3.47 -3.60
CA SER A 94 -6.62 -2.09 -3.86
C SER A 94 -6.62 -1.23 -2.60
N ILE A 95 -6.52 0.09 -2.82
CA ILE A 95 -6.74 1.13 -1.82
C ILE A 95 -7.84 2.05 -2.35
N GLY A 96 -8.90 2.25 -1.58
CA GLY A 96 -10.00 3.16 -1.91
C GLY A 96 -10.26 4.18 -0.81
N PHE A 97 -10.93 5.29 -1.14
CA PHE A 97 -11.34 6.32 -0.18
C PHE A 97 -12.86 6.51 -0.22
N GLU A 98 -13.48 6.44 0.96
CA GLU A 98 -14.88 6.78 1.19
C GLU A 98 -14.91 8.12 1.95
N PRO A 99 -15.27 9.25 1.30
CA PRO A 99 -15.43 10.53 1.99
C PRO A 99 -16.49 10.44 3.10
N ALA A 100 -16.25 11.10 4.23
CA ALA A 100 -17.26 11.28 5.27
C ALA A 100 -18.32 12.32 4.83
N GLU A 101 -19.42 12.41 5.60
CA GLU A 101 -20.46 13.42 5.36
C GLU A 101 -19.91 14.85 5.44
N GLU A 102 -18.92 15.08 6.31
CA GLU A 102 -18.21 16.35 6.46
C GLU A 102 -16.74 16.19 5.97
N PRO A 103 -16.43 16.59 4.73
CA PRO A 103 -15.05 16.64 4.24
C PRO A 103 -14.17 17.60 5.07
N PRO A 104 -12.85 17.38 5.16
CA PRO A 104 -12.03 16.46 4.35
C PRO A 104 -11.86 15.05 4.93
N ALA A 105 -12.59 14.73 6.01
CA ALA A 105 -12.48 13.43 6.66
C ALA A 105 -13.02 12.30 5.78
N GLY A 106 -12.59 11.07 6.10
CA GLY A 106 -13.09 9.89 5.42
C GLY A 106 -12.47 8.58 5.91
N VAL A 107 -12.72 7.52 5.16
CA VAL A 107 -12.20 6.19 5.45
C VAL A 107 -11.42 5.68 4.25
N VAL A 108 -10.14 5.37 4.46
CA VAL A 108 -9.35 4.62 3.50
C VAL A 108 -9.55 3.13 3.72
N ILE A 109 -9.85 2.39 2.66
CA ILE A 109 -10.05 0.94 2.70
C ILE A 109 -8.93 0.26 1.94
N LEU A 110 -8.15 -0.56 2.63
CA LEU A 110 -7.17 -1.47 2.03
C LEU A 110 -7.81 -2.85 1.90
N THR A 111 -7.91 -3.36 0.68
CA THR A 111 -8.47 -4.68 0.39
C THR A 111 -7.35 -5.68 0.11
N PHE A 112 -7.39 -6.83 0.78
CA PHE A 112 -6.38 -7.86 0.66
C PHE A 112 -6.94 -9.14 0.03
N ALA A 113 -6.09 -9.87 -0.69
CA ALA A 113 -6.41 -11.20 -1.19
C ALA A 113 -6.82 -12.14 -0.04
N GLY A 114 -7.73 -13.07 -0.33
CA GLY A 114 -8.32 -13.94 0.71
C GLY A 114 -9.47 -13.30 1.49
N GLY A 115 -9.96 -12.13 1.06
CA GLY A 115 -11.14 -11.47 1.62
C GLY A 115 -10.89 -10.73 2.93
N GLY A 116 -9.64 -10.35 3.21
CA GLY A 116 -9.28 -9.49 4.32
C GLY A 116 -9.40 -8.02 3.96
N ASP A 117 -9.76 -7.17 4.91
CA ASP A 117 -9.80 -5.72 4.70
C ASP A 117 -9.34 -4.94 5.94
N MET A 118 -8.86 -3.72 5.71
CA MET A 118 -8.50 -2.77 6.75
C MET A 118 -9.14 -1.41 6.45
N ARG A 119 -9.88 -0.88 7.42
CA ARG A 119 -10.47 0.46 7.38
C ARG A 119 -9.62 1.40 8.22
N VAL A 120 -9.20 2.50 7.64
CA VAL A 120 -8.35 3.52 8.25
C VAL A 120 -9.14 4.82 8.23
N THR A 121 -9.65 5.24 9.39
CA THR A 121 -10.34 6.53 9.51
C THR A 121 -9.30 7.63 9.58
N VAL A 122 -9.44 8.63 8.72
CA VAL A 122 -8.53 9.77 8.62
C VAL A 122 -9.31 11.08 8.70
N ASP A 123 -8.72 12.08 9.35
CA ASP A 123 -9.34 13.40 9.46
C ASP A 123 -9.12 14.23 8.17
N CYS A 124 -8.07 13.91 7.42
CA CYS A 124 -7.84 14.33 6.05
C CYS A 124 -7.00 13.26 5.31
N LEU A 125 -7.06 13.23 3.99
CA LEU A 125 -6.23 12.30 3.23
C LEU A 125 -4.80 12.84 3.15
N ASP A 126 -3.86 12.17 3.81
CA ASP A 126 -2.42 12.40 3.72
C ASP A 126 -1.71 11.06 3.65
N VAL A 127 -1.32 10.66 2.44
CA VAL A 127 -0.70 9.34 2.20
C VAL A 127 0.61 9.50 1.48
N ALA A 128 1.68 8.92 2.01
CA ALA A 128 3.00 8.93 1.41
C ALA A 128 3.44 7.51 1.04
N LEU A 129 3.95 7.34 -0.18
CA LEU A 129 4.60 6.12 -0.64
C LEU A 129 6.04 6.43 -1.03
N ALA A 130 6.99 5.66 -0.51
CA ALA A 130 8.40 5.75 -0.91
C ALA A 130 9.03 4.37 -1.12
N ASP A 131 9.79 4.22 -2.20
CA ASP A 131 10.72 3.10 -2.35
C ASP A 131 11.95 3.34 -1.46
N VAL A 132 12.30 2.33 -0.66
CA VAL A 132 13.31 2.42 0.41
C VAL A 132 14.48 1.44 0.23
N SER A 133 14.52 0.72 -0.89
CA SER A 133 15.63 -0.15 -1.27
C SER A 133 15.94 -0.02 -2.75
N ASP A 134 17.06 -0.62 -3.16
CA ASP A 134 17.25 -0.99 -4.56
C ASP A 134 16.25 -2.08 -4.98
N PRO A 135 15.80 -2.10 -6.25
CA PRO A 135 14.94 -3.15 -6.78
C PRO A 135 15.69 -4.48 -6.96
N TRP A 136 14.96 -5.59 -6.91
CA TRP A 136 15.47 -6.93 -7.23
C TRP A 136 14.58 -7.68 -8.21
N SER A 137 15.16 -8.59 -8.99
CA SER A 137 14.44 -9.38 -9.97
C SER A 137 13.56 -10.45 -9.32
N THR A 138 12.44 -10.77 -9.98
CA THR A 138 11.54 -11.87 -9.60
C THR A 138 11.04 -12.60 -10.84
N SER A 139 11.00 -13.92 -10.78
CA SER A 139 10.31 -14.75 -11.78
C SER A 139 8.79 -14.83 -11.53
N ARG A 140 8.33 -14.41 -10.34
CA ARG A 140 6.92 -14.38 -9.96
C ARG A 140 6.33 -13.01 -10.29
N THR A 141 5.81 -12.90 -11.50
CA THR A 141 4.98 -11.78 -11.95
C THR A 141 3.53 -12.04 -11.52
N PRO A 142 2.83 -11.06 -10.92
CA PRO A 142 1.39 -11.19 -10.65
C PRO A 142 0.63 -11.49 -11.94
N GLY A 143 -0.28 -12.46 -11.88
CA GLY A 143 -1.19 -12.78 -12.97
C GLY A 143 -2.57 -12.23 -12.63
N HIS A 144 -3.13 -11.44 -13.53
CA HIS A 144 -4.56 -11.12 -13.49
C HIS A 144 -5.23 -12.02 -14.53
N ALA A 145 -6.21 -12.82 -14.10
CA ALA A 145 -7.20 -13.31 -15.05
C ALA A 145 -8.11 -12.12 -15.35
N ASP A 146 -8.20 -11.74 -16.62
CA ASP A 146 -9.16 -10.74 -17.10
C ASP A 146 -10.60 -11.15 -16.76
#